data_AF-A0A7T8JZA9-F1
#
_entry.id   AF-A0A7T8JZA9-F1
#
_cell.length_a   1.000
_cell.length_b   1.000
_cell.length_c   1.000
_cell.angle_alpha   90.00
_cell.angle_beta   90.00
_cell.angle_gamma   90.00
#
_symmetry.space_group_name_H-M   'P 1'
#
loop_
_entity.id
_entity.type
_entity.pdbx_description
1 polymer ?
#
loop_
_entity_poly.entity_id
_entity_poly.type
_entity_poly.pdbx_seq_one_letter_code
_entity_poly.pdbx_strand_id
1 'polypeptide(L)' 'MAPEGLQSAPEVQAAIIKEEKQMVLSFFDNCGVIFQHYLLVRTSVTVAVFKDVMNMFLKKFKEK' A
#
# COMPACT_ATOMS: atom_id res chain seq x y z
N MET A 1 -23.59 49.07 13.67
CA MET A 1 -23.86 47.77 13.03
C MET A 1 -22.52 47.25 12.54
N ALA A 2 -21.84 46.46 13.36
CA ALA A 2 -20.50 45.94 13.05
C ALA A 2 -20.65 44.63 12.27
N PRO A 3 -19.84 44.39 11.22
CA PRO A 3 -19.99 43.22 10.37
C PRO A 3 -19.60 41.96 11.15
N GLU A 4 -20.34 40.91 10.87
CA GLU A 4 -20.17 39.54 11.36
C GLU A 4 -18.77 39.03 11.02
N GLY A 5 -17.83 39.20 11.96
CA GLY A 5 -16.42 38.96 11.71
C GLY A 5 -15.76 38.33 12.91
N LEU A 6 -16.22 37.15 13.35
CA LEU A 6 -15.42 36.18 14.11
C LEU A 6 -16.22 34.87 14.37
N GLN A 7 -16.64 34.14 13.34
CA GLN A 7 -16.96 32.72 13.55
C GLN A 7 -15.64 31.96 13.76
N SER A 8 -15.26 31.86 15.04
CA SER A 8 -14.60 30.71 15.67
C SER A 8 -13.42 30.08 14.93
N ALA A 9 -12.25 30.71 15.05
CA ALA A 9 -10.92 30.14 14.78
C ALA A 9 -10.71 28.64 15.13
N PRO A 10 -11.26 28.07 16.23
CA PRO A 10 -11.07 26.65 16.54
C PRO A 10 -11.81 25.65 15.62
N GLU A 11 -12.95 26.01 15.04
CA GLU A 11 -13.73 25.09 14.20
C GLU A 11 -13.08 24.89 12.83
N VAL A 12 -12.56 25.99 12.26
CA VAL A 12 -11.75 25.97 11.03
C VAL A 12 -10.47 25.17 11.24
N GLN A 13 -9.79 25.36 12.38
CA GLN A 13 -8.58 24.62 12.70
C GLN A 13 -8.84 23.13 12.90
N ALA A 14 -9.95 22.75 13.54
CA ALA A 14 -10.35 21.36 13.69
C ALA A 14 -10.71 20.70 12.34
N ALA A 15 -11.33 21.44 11.41
CA ALA A 15 -11.63 20.97 10.07
C ALA A 15 -10.35 20.69 9.26
N ILE A 16 -9.37 21.60 9.30
CA ILE A 16 -8.07 21.43 8.64
C ILE A 16 -7.34 20.19 9.17
N ILE A 17 -7.25 20.02 10.49
CA ILE A 17 -6.61 18.84 11.11
C ILE A 17 -7.31 17.54 10.69
N LYS A 18 -8.64 17.55 10.59
CA LYS A 18 -9.42 16.39 10.15
C LYS A 18 -9.12 16.03 8.70
N GLU A 19 -9.01 17.03 7.83
CA GLU A 19 -8.70 16.85 6.41
C GLU A 19 -7.26 16.32 6.21
N GLU A 20 -6.28 16.91 6.89
CA GLU A 20 -4.89 16.43 6.88
C GLU A 20 -4.79 14.97 7.36
N LYS A 21 -5.50 14.63 8.44
CA LYS A 21 -5.53 13.24 8.95
C LYS A 21 -6.13 12.27 7.93
N GLN A 22 -7.20 12.65 7.24
CA GLN A 22 -7.79 11.81 6.19
C GLN A 22 -6.84 11.63 5.01
N MET A 23 -6.15 12.68 4.60
CA MET A 23 -5.16 12.61 3.53
C MET A 23 -4.03 11.64 3.88
N VAL A 24 -3.48 11.74 5.10
CA VAL A 24 -2.42 10.84 5.58
C VAL A 24 -2.88 9.39 5.61
N LEU A 25 -4.08 9.11 6.13
CA LEU A 25 -4.64 7.75 6.14
C LEU A 25 -4.80 7.19 4.72
N SER A 26 -5.34 7.98 3.79
CA SER A 26 -5.51 7.57 2.39
C SER A 26 -4.17 7.27 1.69
N PHE A 27 -3.12 8.02 2.03
CA PHE A 27 -1.78 7.77 1.51
C PHE A 27 -1.22 6.43 2.01
N PHE A 28 -1.36 6.14 3.31
CA PHE A 28 -0.91 4.86 3.88
C PHE A 28 -1.70 3.67 3.32
N ASP A 29 -3.01 3.81 3.14
CA ASP A 29 -3.83 2.75 2.54
C ASP A 29 -3.36 2.44 1.11
N ASN A 30 -3.14 3.47 0.29
CA ASN A 30 -2.62 3.30 -1.07
C ASN A 30 -1.22 2.69 -1.09
N CYS A 31 -0.30 3.14 -0.22
CA CYS A 31 1.02 2.54 -0.09
C CYS A 31 0.96 1.08 0.35
N GLY A 32 0.06 0.75 1.29
CA GLY A 32 -0.16 -0.61 1.76
C GLY A 32 -0.64 -1.54 0.64
N VAL A 33 -1.60 -1.10 -0.16
CA VAL A 33 -2.11 -1.85 -1.33
C VAL A 33 -1.00 -2.09 -2.34
N ILE A 34 -0.22 -1.06 -2.69
CA ILE A 34 0.90 -1.17 -3.65
C ILE A 34 1.95 -2.16 -3.13
N PHE A 35 2.32 -2.06 -1.85
CA PHE A 35 3.31 -2.92 -1.24
C PHE A 35 2.85 -4.39 -1.19
N GLN A 36 1.58 -4.62 -0.81
CA GLN A 36 1.00 -5.96 -0.80
C GLN A 36 0.97 -6.56 -2.20
N HIS A 37 0.59 -5.80 -3.22
CA HIS A 37 0.59 -6.26 -4.60
C HIS A 37 2.01 -6.62 -5.07
N TYR A 38 2.99 -5.78 -4.76
CA TYR A 38 4.39 -6.02 -5.08
C TYR A 38 4.91 -7.32 -4.44
N LEU A 39 4.63 -7.53 -3.15
CA LEU A 39 5.03 -8.75 -2.43
C LEU A 39 4.38 -10.00 -3.00
N LEU A 40 3.09 -9.95 -3.34
CA LEU A 40 2.37 -11.08 -3.94
C LEU A 40 2.96 -11.46 -5.30
N VAL A 41 3.17 -10.48 -6.18
CA VAL A 41 3.77 -10.70 -7.50
C VAL A 41 5.18 -11.27 -7.33
N ARG A 42 6.03 -10.66 -6.51
CA ARG A 42 7.41 -11.12 -6.30
C ARG A 42 7.49 -12.53 -5.72
N THR A 43 6.61 -12.85 -4.77
CA THR A 43 6.53 -14.19 -4.18
C THR A 43 6.09 -15.22 -5.22
N SER A 44 5.07 -14.91 -6.02
CA SER A 44 4.57 -15.82 -7.06
C SER A 44 5.62 -16.17 -8.11
N VAL A 45 6.37 -15.16 -8.58
CA VAL A 45 7.47 -15.36 -9.54
C VAL A 45 8.56 -16.22 -8.93
N THR A 46 8.93 -15.97 -7.68
CA THR A 46 9.96 -16.75 -6.98
C THR A 46 9.57 -18.23 -6.85
N VAL A 47 8.31 -18.50 -6.48
CA VAL A 47 7.79 -19.87 -6.38
C VAL A 47 7.77 -20.56 -7.75
N ALA A 48 7.37 -19.85 -8.81
CA ALA A 48 7.35 -20.39 -10.17
C ALA A 48 8.77 -20.77 -10.64
N VAL A 49 9.74 -19.86 -10.49
CA VAL A 49 11.15 -20.12 -10.83
C VAL A 49 11.70 -21.29 -10.02
N PHE A 50 11.43 -21.34 -8.72
CA PHE A 50 11.89 -22.43 -7.87
C PHE A 50 11.31 -23.79 -8.33
N LYS A 51 10.02 -23.82 -8.66
CA LYS A 51 9.36 -25.02 -9.20
C LYS A 51 9.99 -25.46 -10.52
N ASP A 52 10.29 -24.53 -11.41
CA ASP A 52 10.91 -24.84 -12.70
C ASP A 52 12.33 -25.40 -12.53
N VAL A 53 13.13 -24.80 -11.64
CA VAL A 53 14.48 -25.29 -11.31
C VAL A 53 14.41 -26.70 -10.71
N MET A 54 13.49 -26.93 -9.77
CA MET A 54 13.28 -28.25 -9.18
C MET A 54 12.85 -29.29 -10.21
N ASN A 55 11.95 -28.91 -11.13
CA ASN A 55 11.53 -29.79 -12.23
C ASN A 55 12.69 -30.13 -13.17
N MET A 56 13.52 -29.16 -13.53
CA MET A 56 14.72 -29.39 -14.34
C MET A 56 15.71 -30.33 -13.64
N PHE A 57 15.91 -30.14 -12.33
CA PHE A 57 16.77 -31.01 -11.53
C PHE A 57 16.22 -32.44 -11.51
N LEU A 58 14.95 -32.63 -11.15
CA LEU A 58 14.31 -33.94 -11.14
C LEU A 58 14.33 -34.64 -12.50
N LYS A 59 14.17 -33.89 -13.59
CA LYS A 59 14.29 -34.43 -14.96
C LYS A 59 15.70 -34.97 -15.21
N LYS A 60 16.74 -34.22 -14.86
CA LYS A 60 18.14 -34.69 -14.98
C LYS A 60 18.46 -35.90 -14.11
N PHE A 61 17.80 -36.07 -12.96
CA PHE A 61 17.95 -37.26 -12.13
C PHE A 61 17.26 -38.49 -12.70
N LYS A 62 16.17 -38.33 -13.47
CA LYS A 62 15.47 -39.43 -14.14
C LYS A 62 16.14 -39.88 -15.44
N GLU A 63 16.96 -39.02 -16.05
CA GLU A 63 17.69 -39.30 -17.30
C GLU A 63 19.09 -39.92 -17.05
N LYS A 64 19.51 -40.09 -15.78
CA LYS A 64 20.73 -40.80 -15.36
C LYS A 64 20.38 -42.16 -14.78
#